data_AF-A0A397VF93-F1
#
_entry.id   AF-A0A397VF93-F1
#
_cell.length_a   1.000
_cell.length_b   1.000
_cell.length_c   1.000
_cell.angle_alpha   90.00
_cell.angle_beta   90.00
_cell.angle_gamma   90.00
#
_symmetry.space_group_name_H-M   'P 1'
#
loop_
_entity.id
_entity.type
_entity.pdbx_description
1 polymer ?
#
loop_
_entity_poly.entity_id
_entity_poly.type
_entity_poly.pdbx_seq_one_letter_code
_entity_poly.pdbx_strand_id
1 'polypeptide(L)'
;MQLFQKNVQLTISIRQENPLLDYTIIADLRNKFVNQHKLEVGLYLMVSGAIWEAVDTISSLGYSLCAKTVDTYRKKIRSEHSAKIIKYFLKHVIMQIFIDIK
;
A
#
# COMPACT_ATOMS: atom_id res chain seq x y z
N MET A 1 -6.68 4.40 12.28
CA MET A 1 -7.37 5.58 12.87
C MET A 1 -6.62 6.90 12.63
N GLN A 2 -5.31 7.01 12.92
CA GLN A 2 -4.52 8.24 12.71
C GLN A 2 -4.39 8.68 11.22
N LEU A 3 -4.26 7.73 10.28
CA LEU A 3 -4.23 8.04 8.83
C LEU A 3 -5.53 8.67 8.32
N PHE A 4 -6.67 8.22 8.84
CA PHE A 4 -7.98 8.78 8.50
C PHE A 4 -8.07 10.24 8.95
N GLN A 5 -7.65 10.56 10.17
CA GLN A 5 -7.65 11.92 10.68
C GLN A 5 -6.68 12.84 9.91
N LYS A 6 -5.48 12.35 9.56
CA LYS A 6 -4.50 13.13 8.80
C LYS A 6 -5.01 13.48 7.39
N ASN A 7 -5.70 12.55 6.74
CA ASN A 7 -6.30 12.78 5.43
C ASN A 7 -7.53 13.70 5.50
N VAL A 8 -8.35 13.59 6.55
CA VAL A 8 -9.46 14.53 6.81
C VAL A 8 -8.94 15.95 7.02
N GLN A 9 -7.85 16.13 7.79
CA GLN A 9 -7.26 17.45 8.01
C GLN A 9 -6.70 18.07 6.73
N LEU A 10 -5.99 17.28 5.91
CA LEU A 10 -5.56 17.73 4.58
C LEU A 10 -6.74 18.13 3.69
N THR A 11 -7.88 17.43 3.79
CA THR A 11 -9.11 17.73 3.05
C THR A 11 -9.72 19.07 3.47
N ILE A 12 -9.63 19.43 4.76
CA ILE A 12 -10.16 20.70 5.27
C ILE A 12 -9.30 21.89 4.79
N SER A 13 -7.97 21.73 4.70
CA SER A 13 -7.07 22.77 4.22
C SER A 13 -7.23 23.09 2.73
N ILE A 14 -7.40 22.09 1.86
CA ILE A 14 -7.54 22.29 0.40
C ILE A 14 -8.84 23.04 0.05
N ARG A 15 -9.91 22.81 0.83
CA ARG A 15 -11.22 23.45 0.68
C ARG A 15 -11.19 24.97 0.77
N GLN A 16 -10.21 25.53 1.48
CA GLN A 16 -10.09 26.98 1.68
C GLN A 16 -9.44 27.70 0.48
N GLU A 17 -8.76 27.00 -0.44
CA GLU A 17 -7.95 27.61 -1.49
C GLU A 17 -8.61 27.64 -2.88
N ASN A 18 -9.38 26.64 -3.33
CA ASN A 18 -10.00 26.68 -4.68
C ASN A 18 -11.18 25.69 -4.94
N PRO A 19 -12.46 26.09 -4.88
CA PRO A 19 -13.61 25.19 -4.73
C PRO A 19 -14.00 24.32 -5.95
N LEU A 20 -13.58 24.67 -7.18
CA LEU A 20 -13.87 23.86 -8.39
C LEU A 20 -12.78 22.84 -8.73
N LEU A 21 -11.51 23.15 -8.37
CA LEU A 21 -10.39 22.20 -8.42
C LEU A 21 -10.45 21.21 -7.24
N ASP A 22 -11.14 21.60 -6.16
CA ASP A 22 -11.34 20.82 -4.94
C ASP A 22 -12.13 19.52 -5.19
N TYR A 23 -13.19 19.55 -6.00
CA TYR A 23 -14.06 18.38 -6.18
C TYR A 23 -13.33 17.17 -6.81
N THR A 24 -12.53 17.42 -7.85
CA THR A 24 -11.76 16.35 -8.54
C THR A 24 -10.66 15.82 -7.64
N ILE A 25 -9.93 16.69 -6.93
CA ILE A 25 -8.87 16.31 -5.99
C ILE A 25 -9.45 15.52 -4.81
N ILE A 26 -10.60 15.93 -4.26
CA ILE A 26 -11.30 15.20 -3.20
C ILE A 26 -11.76 13.82 -3.68
N ALA A 27 -12.35 13.74 -4.89
CA ALA A 27 -12.79 12.47 -5.46
C ALA A 27 -11.62 11.50 -5.67
N ASP A 28 -10.49 11.98 -6.16
CA ASP A 28 -9.27 11.21 -6.35
C ASP A 28 -8.66 10.74 -5.03
N LEU A 29 -8.60 11.62 -4.03
CA LEU A 29 -8.15 11.27 -2.67
C LEU A 29 -9.04 10.19 -2.05
N ARG A 30 -10.36 10.32 -2.18
CA ARG A 30 -11.32 9.31 -1.70
C ARG A 30 -11.15 7.98 -2.42
N ASN A 31 -11.02 7.99 -3.75
CA ASN A 31 -10.82 6.78 -4.54
C ASN A 31 -9.51 6.08 -4.16
N LYS A 32 -8.42 6.84 -4.00
CA LYS A 32 -7.13 6.30 -3.55
C LYS A 32 -7.24 5.69 -2.14
N PHE A 33 -7.91 6.36 -1.21
CA PHE A 33 -8.10 5.85 0.14
C PHE A 33 -8.93 4.55 0.17
N VAL A 34 -10.06 4.53 -0.54
CA VAL A 34 -10.92 3.36 -0.63
C VAL A 34 -10.16 2.18 -1.25
N ASN A 35 -9.41 2.40 -2.32
CA ASN A 35 -8.63 1.34 -2.96
C ASN A 35 -7.49 0.83 -2.07
N GLN A 36 -6.82 1.71 -1.32
CA GLN A 36 -5.80 1.31 -0.34
C GLN A 36 -6.41 0.50 0.80
N HIS A 37 -7.58 0.89 1.32
CA HIS A 37 -8.25 0.16 2.38
C HIS A 37 -8.70 -1.24 1.92
N LYS A 38 -9.30 -1.34 0.73
CA LYS A 38 -9.68 -2.63 0.13
C LYS A 38 -8.48 -3.56 -0.09
N LEU A 39 -7.31 -2.99 -0.44
CA LEU A 39 -6.08 -3.74 -0.55
C LEU A 39 -5.59 -4.27 0.81
N GLU A 40 -5.62 -3.44 1.85
CA GLU A 40 -5.21 -3.81 3.19
C GLU A 40 -6.08 -4.95 3.76
N VAL A 41 -7.40 -4.84 3.59
CA VAL A 41 -8.34 -5.91 3.96
C VAL A 41 -8.04 -7.20 3.19
N GLY A 42 -7.84 -7.11 1.87
CA GLY A 42 -7.49 -8.27 1.04
C GLY A 42 -6.18 -8.95 1.47
N LEU A 43 -5.14 -8.16 1.73
CA LEU A 43 -3.85 -8.66 2.22
C LEU A 43 -3.98 -9.33 3.59
N TYR A 44 -4.76 -8.73 4.50
CA TYR A 44 -5.03 -9.30 5.82
C TYR A 44 -5.69 -10.67 5.73
N LEU A 45 -6.73 -10.81 4.89
CA LEU A 45 -7.41 -12.09 4.67
C LEU A 45 -6.47 -13.17 4.12
N MET A 46 -5.64 -12.81 3.14
CA MET A 46 -4.66 -13.75 2.58
C MET A 46 -3.59 -14.17 3.61
N VAL A 47 -3.21 -13.28 4.54
CA VAL A 47 -2.28 -13.60 5.63
C VAL A 47 -2.96 -14.42 6.73
N SER A 48 -4.26 -14.20 6.98
CA SER A 48 -5.04 -14.96 7.95
C SER A 48 -5.41 -16.37 7.48
N GLY A 49 -4.95 -16.78 6.30
CA GLY A 49 -5.22 -18.10 5.74
C GLY A 49 -6.60 -18.23 5.07
N ALA A 50 -7.24 -17.12 4.70
CA ALA A 50 -8.47 -17.18 3.92
C ALA A 50 -8.21 -17.85 2.56
N ILE A 51 -9.12 -18.73 2.15
CA ILE A 51 -9.10 -19.34 0.81
C ILE A 51 -9.41 -18.27 -0.25
N TRP A 52 -8.97 -18.51 -1.48
CA TRP A 52 -9.13 -17.56 -2.60
C TRP A 52 -10.59 -17.19 -2.84
N GLU A 53 -11.49 -18.18 -2.73
CA GLU A 53 -12.93 -18.02 -2.90
C GLU A 53 -13.53 -17.11 -1.83
N ALA A 54 -13.03 -17.15 -0.60
CA ALA A 54 -13.47 -16.28 0.48
C ALA A 54 -13.03 -14.83 0.22
N VAL A 55 -11.81 -14.63 -0.28
CA VAL A 55 -11.31 -13.30 -0.65
C VAL A 55 -12.10 -12.73 -1.82
N ASP A 56 -12.40 -13.54 -2.84
CA ASP A 56 -13.22 -13.12 -3.98
C ASP A 56 -14.67 -12.84 -3.57
N THR A 57 -15.22 -13.58 -2.61
CA THR A 57 -16.54 -13.31 -2.04
C THR A 57 -16.57 -11.96 -1.29
N ILE A 58 -15.56 -11.66 -0.48
CA ILE A 58 -15.47 -10.35 0.20
C ILE A 58 -15.25 -9.22 -0.82
N SER A 59 -14.57 -9.53 -1.94
CA SER A 59 -14.38 -8.58 -3.03
C SER A 59 -15.67 -8.31 -3.81
N SER A 60 -16.48 -9.33 -4.08
CA SER A 60 -17.77 -9.17 -4.76
C SER A 60 -18.77 -8.39 -3.91
N LEU A 61 -18.66 -8.47 -2.58
CA LEU A 61 -19.38 -7.61 -1.63
C LEU A 61 -18.83 -6.17 -1.57
N GLY A 62 -17.72 -5.88 -2.24
CA GLY A 62 -17.15 -4.55 -2.36
C GLY A 62 -16.19 -4.15 -1.23
N TYR A 63 -15.88 -5.05 -0.30
CA TYR A 63 -15.04 -4.76 0.88
C TYR A 63 -13.55 -5.01 0.68
N SER A 64 -13.17 -5.86 -0.26
CA SER A 64 -11.76 -6.13 -0.60
C SER A 64 -11.48 -6.07 -2.09
N LEU A 65 -10.21 -6.14 -2.45
CA LEU A 65 -9.80 -6.47 -3.82
C LEU A 65 -9.89 -7.97 -4.06
N CYS A 66 -10.03 -8.35 -5.33
CA CYS A 66 -10.08 -9.76 -5.72
C CYS A 66 -8.76 -10.46 -5.41
N ALA A 67 -8.83 -11.76 -5.17
CA ALA A 67 -7.70 -12.58 -4.76
C ALA A 67 -6.50 -12.44 -5.71
N LYS A 68 -6.77 -12.37 -7.01
CA LYS A 68 -5.75 -12.15 -8.05
C LYS A 68 -5.00 -10.82 -7.90
N THR A 69 -5.72 -9.74 -7.61
CA THR A 69 -5.11 -8.41 -7.41
C THR A 69 -4.30 -8.38 -6.13
N VAL A 70 -4.84 -8.95 -5.04
CA VAL A 70 -4.14 -9.07 -3.75
C VAL A 70 -2.84 -9.88 -3.90
N ASP A 71 -2.88 -11.01 -4.61
CA ASP A 71 -1.70 -11.85 -4.84
C ASP A 71 -0.60 -11.11 -5.64
N THR A 72 -1.00 -10.31 -6.62
CA THR A 72 -0.07 -9.47 -7.40
C THR A 72 0.65 -8.47 -6.49
N TYR A 73 -0.08 -7.79 -5.60
CA TYR A 73 0.52 -6.89 -4.62
C TYR A 73 1.42 -7.62 -3.63
N ARG A 74 1.00 -8.79 -3.15
CA ARG A 74 1.82 -9.63 -2.26
C ARG A 74 3.15 -10.00 -2.89
N LYS A 75 3.15 -10.38 -4.17
CA LYS A 75 4.37 -10.67 -4.95
C LYS A 75 5.25 -9.43 -5.08
N LYS A 76 4.66 -8.27 -5.38
CA LYS A 76 5.39 -6.99 -5.45
C LYS A 76 6.08 -6.66 -4.12
N ILE A 77 5.35 -6.73 -3.00
CA ILE A 77 5.91 -6.48 -1.66
C ILE A 77 7.08 -7.43 -1.38
N ARG A 78 6.93 -8.73 -1.70
CA ARG A 78 8.01 -9.72 -1.53
C ARG A 78 9.25 -9.33 -2.35
N SER A 79 9.08 -8.97 -3.62
CA SER A 79 10.20 -8.57 -4.48
C SER A 79 10.90 -7.30 -3.98
N GLU A 80 10.14 -6.28 -3.58
CA GLU A 80 10.69 -5.02 -3.04
C GLU A 80 11.46 -5.27 -1.74
N HIS A 81 10.92 -6.11 -0.86
CA HIS A 81 11.59 -6.47 0.39
C HIS A 81 12.89 -7.23 0.13
N SER A 82 12.87 -8.20 -0.78
CA SER A 82 14.05 -8.99 -1.17
C SER A 82 15.15 -8.09 -1.75
N ALA A 83 14.78 -7.16 -2.64
CA ALA A 83 15.70 -6.19 -3.21
C ALA A 83 16.31 -5.27 -2.14
N LYS A 84 15.51 -4.83 -1.15
CA LYS A 84 16.00 -4.01 -0.03
C LYS A 84 17.01 -4.75 0.82
N ILE A 85 16.77 -6.03 1.10
CA ILE A 85 17.70 -6.91 1.84
C ILE A 85 19.02 -7.04 1.06
N ILE A 86 18.96 -7.39 -0.23
CA ILE A 86 20.14 -7.54 -1.09
C ILE A 86 20.94 -6.24 -1.12
N LYS A 87 20.27 -5.09 -1.30
CA LYS A 87 20.91 -3.77 -1.29
C LYS A 87 21.63 -3.48 0.02
N TYR A 88 21.03 -3.85 1.15
CA TYR A 88 21.65 -3.70 2.47
C TYR A 88 22.94 -4.54 2.56
N PHE A 89 22.88 -5.82 2.21
CA PHE A 89 24.05 -6.69 2.24
C PHE A 89 25.17 -6.21 1.31
N LEU A 90 24.86 -5.83 0.07
CA LEU A 90 25.85 -5.28 -0.87
C LEU A 90 26.54 -4.05 -0.30
N LYS A 91 25.78 -3.12 0.30
CA LYS A 91 26.35 -1.90 0.89
C LYS A 91 27.35 -2.24 2.00
N HIS A 92 27.02 -3.18 2.88
CA HIS A 92 27.87 -3.52 4.03
C HIS A 92 29.05 -4.43 3.66
N VAL A 93 28.88 -5.35 2.71
CA VAL A 93 29.98 -6.20 2.20
C VAL A 93 31.00 -5.38 1.40
N ILE A 94 30.54 -4.46 0.54
CA ILE A 94 31.43 -3.56 -0.21
C ILE A 94 32.20 -2.62 0.72
N MET A 95 31.54 -2.08 1.76
CA MET A 95 32.22 -1.28 2.80
C MET A 95 33.29 -2.09 3.54
N GLN A 96 33.03 -3.36 3.84
CA GLN A 96 33.99 -4.23 4.52
C GLN A 96 35.21 -4.51 3.64
N ILE A 97 35.02 -4.87 2.37
CA ILE A 97 36.11 -5.11 1.42
C ILE A 97 36.98 -3.85 1.24
N PHE A 98 36.39 -2.65 1.23
CA PHE A 98 37.14 -1.40 1.11
C PHE A 98 38.01 -1.11 2.34
N ILE A 99 37.57 -1.51 3.53
CA ILE A 99 38.38 -1.42 4.76
C ILE A 99 39.53 -2.42 4.72
N ASP A 100 39.28 -3.65 4.26
CA ASP A 100 40.29 -4.71 4.24
C ASP A 100 41.42 -4.50 3.19
N ILE A 101 41.22 -3.59 2.21
CA ILE A 101 42.22 -3.24 1.18
C ILE A 101 43.14 -2.07 1.62
N LYS A 102 42.83 -1.37 2.71
CA LYS A 102 43.56 -0.18 3.18
C LYS A 102 44.55 -0.50 4.30
#